data_AF-A0A0M8WZV2-F1
#
_entry.id   AF-A0A0M8WZV2-F1
#
_cell.length_a   1.000
_cell.length_b   1.000
_cell.length_c   1.000
_cell.angle_alpha   90.00
_cell.angle_beta   90.00
_cell.angle_gamma   90.00
#
_symmetry.space_group_name_H-M   'P 1'
#
loop_
_entity.id
_entity.type
_entity.pdbx_description
1 polymer ?
#
loop_
_entity_poly.entity_id
_entity_poly.type
_entity_poly.pdbx_seq_one_letter_code
_entity_poly.pdbx_strand_id
1 'polypeptide(L)' 'MVKLERSAESERAHLAGLSGEEYDAQWQAWRRAAEAFQAAVTEHSAHEGMSRYELEQAVKKAVRGGEEDPAR' A
#
# COMPACT_ATOMS: atom_id res chain seq x y z
N MET A 1 -2.62 6.61 -4.82
CA MET A 1 -1.83 5.83 -3.86
C MET A 1 -2.68 5.09 -2.82
N VAL A 2 -3.73 5.70 -2.24
CA VAL A 2 -4.64 5.02 -1.27
C VAL A 2 -5.20 3.69 -1.77
N LYS A 3 -5.61 3.60 -3.04
CA LYS A 3 -6.06 2.33 -3.65
C LYS A 3 -4.96 1.27 -3.69
N LEU A 4 -3.70 1.66 -3.94
CA LEU A 4 -2.56 0.74 -3.98
C LEU A 4 -2.26 0.17 -2.59
N GLU A 5 -2.25 1.02 -1.56
CA GLU A 5 -2.06 0.57 -0.18
C GLU A 5 -3.23 -0.31 0.29
N ARG A 6 -4.48 0.02 -0.10
CA ARG A 6 -5.65 -0.82 0.19
C ARG A 6 -5.54 -2.19 -0.48
N SER A 7 -5.08 -2.26 -1.73
CA SER A 7 -4.81 -3.52 -2.41
C SER A 7 -3.73 -4.33 -1.68
N ALA A 8 -2.61 -3.71 -1.30
CA ALA A 8 -1.55 -4.37 -0.54
C ALA A 8 -2.09 -4.93 0.80
N GLU A 9 -2.87 -4.16 1.55
CA GLU A 9 -3.47 -4.64 2.80
C GLU A 9 -4.49 -5.77 2.59
N SER A 10 -5.22 -5.76 1.46
CA SER A 10 -6.13 -6.85 1.10
C SER A 10 -5.37 -8.16 0.81
N GLU A 11 -4.31 -8.10 0.00
CA GLU A 11 -3.47 -9.27 -0.29
C GLU A 11 -2.77 -9.79 0.98
N ARG A 12 -2.37 -8.87 1.89
CA ARG A 12 -1.81 -9.23 3.19
C ARG A 12 -2.84 -9.94 4.07
N ALA A 13 -4.10 -9.51 4.04
CA ALA A 13 -5.18 -10.14 4.79
C ALA A 13 -5.45 -11.58 4.31
N HIS A 14 -5.33 -11.83 3.01
CA HIS A 14 -5.49 -13.17 2.43
C HIS A 14 -4.39 -14.16 2.84
N LEU A 15 -3.23 -13.70 3.31
CA LEU A 15 -2.19 -14.59 3.85
C LEU A 15 -2.64 -15.34 5.12
N ALA A 16 -3.62 -14.80 5.84
CA ALA A 16 -4.09 -15.39 7.10
C ALA A 16 -4.72 -16.77 6.84
N GLY A 17 -4.15 -17.80 7.46
CA GLY A 17 -4.63 -19.18 7.35
C GLY A 17 -4.10 -19.96 6.15
N LEU A 18 -3.29 -19.34 5.27
CA LEU A 18 -2.61 -20.06 4.18
C LEU A 18 -1.30 -20.70 4.67
N SER A 19 -0.89 -21.76 3.99
CA SER A 19 0.41 -22.43 4.21
C SER A 19 0.95 -23.03 2.91
N GLY A 20 2.25 -23.36 2.88
CA GLY A 20 2.89 -23.97 1.72
C GLY A 20 2.81 -23.12 0.44
N GLU A 21 2.60 -23.76 -0.71
CA GLU A 21 2.62 -23.10 -2.02
C GLU A 21 1.54 -22.00 -2.16
N GLU A 22 0.38 -22.18 -1.52
CA GLU A 22 -0.70 -21.18 -1.54
C GLU A 22 -0.29 -19.92 -0.77
N TYR A 23 0.41 -20.07 0.35
CA TYR A 23 0.99 -18.95 1.08
C TYR A 23 2.04 -18.24 0.23
N ASP A 24 2.94 -18.98 -0.42
CA ASP A 24 4.01 -18.39 -1.23
C ASP A 24 3.44 -17.62 -2.43
N ALA A 25 2.43 -18.17 -3.11
CA ALA A 25 1.74 -17.48 -4.21
C ALA A 25 1.06 -16.19 -3.74
N GLN A 26 0.33 -16.26 -2.63
CA GLN A 26 -0.33 -15.09 -2.04
C GLN A 26 0.69 -14.05 -1.53
N TRP A 27 1.85 -14.51 -1.03
CA TRP A 27 2.92 -13.63 -0.58
C TRP A 27 3.54 -12.86 -1.74
N GLN A 28 3.73 -13.51 -2.89
CA GLN A 28 4.19 -12.84 -4.11
C GLN A 28 3.18 -11.79 -4.60
N ALA A 29 1.89 -12.10 -4.53
CA ALA A 29 0.83 -11.14 -4.87
C ALA A 29 0.86 -9.92 -3.95
N TRP A 30 0.93 -10.14 -2.64
CA TRP A 30 1.10 -9.08 -1.64
C TRP A 30 2.36 -8.24 -1.89
N ARG A 31 3.50 -8.89 -2.12
CA ARG A 31 4.77 -8.22 -2.37
C ARG A 31 4.70 -7.30 -3.58
N ARG A 32 4.13 -7.75 -4.70
CA ARG A 32 3.96 -6.93 -5.91
C ARG A 32 3.08 -5.70 -5.65
N ALA A 33 1.99 -5.87 -4.90
CA ALA A 33 1.12 -4.76 -4.53
C ALA A 33 1.84 -3.74 -3.63
N ALA A 34 2.63 -4.21 -2.66
CA ALA A 34 3.43 -3.36 -1.78
C ALA A 34 4.54 -2.61 -2.54
N GLU A 35 5.22 -3.28 -3.48
CA GLU A 35 6.23 -2.66 -4.36
C GLU A 35 5.61 -1.55 -5.22
N ALA A 36 4.42 -1.78 -5.79
CA ALA A 36 3.70 -0.77 -6.56
C ALA A 36 3.32 0.46 -5.71
N PHE A 37 2.88 0.25 -4.46
CA PHE A 37 2.62 1.35 -3.53
C PHE A 37 3.89 2.16 -3.22
N GLN A 38 4.99 1.50 -2.85
CA GLN A 38 6.26 2.17 -2.53
C GLN A 38 6.85 2.92 -3.71
N ALA A 39 6.72 2.39 -4.92
CA ALA A 39 7.12 3.07 -6.15
C ALA A 39 6.32 4.36 -6.35
N ALA A 40 4.99 4.30 -6.20
CA ALA A 40 4.13 5.47 -6.34
C ALA A 40 4.40 6.55 -5.27
N VAL A 41 4.65 6.16 -4.01
CA VAL A 41 5.05 7.11 -2.95
C VAL A 41 6.39 7.76 -3.30
N THR A 42 7.36 6.98 -3.77
CA THR A 42 8.68 7.49 -4.15
C THR A 42 8.57 8.50 -5.30
N GLU A 43 7.87 8.15 -6.37
CA GLU A 43 7.65 9.03 -7.53
C GLU A 43 6.94 10.33 -7.13
N HIS A 44 5.84 10.22 -6.39
CA HIS A 44 5.07 11.40 -5.99
C HIS A 44 5.84 12.30 -5.02
N SER A 45 6.56 11.71 -4.06
CA SER A 45 7.39 12.49 -3.12
C SER A 45 8.50 13.26 -3.84
N ALA A 46 9.12 12.65 -4.86
CA ALA A 46 10.13 13.32 -5.68
C ALA A 46 9.52 14.43 -6.55
N HIS A 47 8.33 14.20 -7.14
CA HIS A 47 7.65 15.18 -7.98
C HIS A 47 7.20 16.42 -7.19
N GLU A 48 6.59 16.21 -6.02
CA GLU A 48 6.03 17.28 -5.19
C GLU A 48 7.07 17.89 -4.22
N GLY A 49 8.29 17.34 -4.16
CA GLY A 49 9.30 17.75 -3.19
C GLY A 49 8.90 17.47 -1.73
N MET A 50 7.99 16.52 -1.52
CA MET A 50 7.44 16.18 -0.21
C MET A 50 8.28 15.08 0.49
N SER A 51 8.16 15.00 1.81
CA SER A 51 8.73 13.89 2.56
C SER A 51 8.01 12.58 2.20
N ARG A 52 8.76 11.61 1.64
CA ARG A 52 8.29 10.26 1.36
C ARG A 52 7.61 9.61 2.57
N TYR A 53 8.19 9.82 3.75
CA TYR A 53 7.68 9.26 5.00
C TYR A 53 6.32 9.86 5.38
N GLU A 54 6.18 11.19 5.31
CA GLU A 54 4.92 11.85 5.66
C GLU A 54 3.79 11.48 4.70
N LEU A 55 4.11 11.41 3.40
CA LEU A 55 3.17 10.95 2.37
C LEU A 55 2.73 9.50 2.61
N GLU A 56 3.66 8.60 2.92
CA GLU A 56 3.34 7.22 3.24
C GLU A 56 2.42 7.10 4.46
N GLN A 57 2.72 7.83 5.55
CA GLN A 57 1.89 7.85 6.76
C GLN A 57 0.49 8.41 6.48
N ALA A 58 0.39 9.47 5.67
CA ALA A 58 -0.88 10.05 5.26
C ALA A 58 -1.74 9.03 4.50
N VAL A 59 -1.15 8.32 3.54
CA VAL A 59 -1.86 7.28 2.78
C VAL A 59 -2.29 6.12 3.69
N LYS A 60 -1.41 5.64 4.58
CA LYS A 60 -1.73 4.60 5.56
C LYS A 60 -2.86 5.01 6.51
N LYS A 61 -2.86 6.27 6.95
CA LYS A 61 -3.94 6.84 7.76
C LYS A 61 -5.26 6.87 6.98
N ALA A 62 -5.25 7.30 5.72
CA ALA A 62 -6.44 7.33 4.87
C ALA A 62 -7.03 5.92 4.64
N VAL A 63 -6.19 4.90 4.47
CA VAL A 63 -6.66 3.50 4.37
C VAL A 63 -7.34 3.02 5.65
N ARG A 64 -6.77 3.35 6.82
CA ARG A 64 -7.31 2.99 8.14
C ARG A 64 -8.55 3.80 8.54
N GLY A 65 -8.65 5.04 8.05
CA GLY A 65 -9.71 5.99 8.38
C GLY A 65 -10.98 5.88 7.53
N GLY A 66 -11.01 5.02 6.51
CA GLY A 66 -12.19 4.82 5.65
C GLY A 66 -12.27 5.80 4.48
N GLU A 67 -12.18 7.10 4.72
CA GLU A 67 -12.15 8.14 3.68
C GLU A 67 -11.78 9.46 4.36
N GLU A 68 -10.74 10.13 3.88
CA GLU A 68 -10.61 11.59 3.88
C GLU A 68 -9.43 11.86 2.94
N ASP A 69 -9.78 12.05 1.67
CA ASP A 69 -8.93 12.68 0.67
C ASP A 69 -9.35 14.17 0.65
N PRO A 70 -8.69 15.08 1.39
CA PRO A 70 -8.94 16.49 1.27
C PRO A 70 -7.85 17.10 0.37
N ALA A 71 -7.83 16.72 -0.90
CA ALA A 71 -7.22 17.53 -1.94
C ALA A 71 -8.35 18.22 -2.73
N ARG A 72 -8.91 19.27 -2.13
CA ARG A 72 -9.62 20.34 -2.84
C ARG A 72 -8.75 21.59 -2.85
#